data_AF-A0A3M8CXC2-F1
#
_entry.id   AF-A0A3M8CXC2-F1
#
_cell.length_a   1.000
_cell.length_b   1.000
_cell.length_c   1.000
_cell.angle_alpha   90.00
_cell.angle_beta   90.00
_cell.angle_gamma   90.00
#
_symmetry.space_group_name_H-M   'P 1'
#
loop_
_entity.id
_entity.type
_entity.pdbx_description
1 polymer ?
#
loop_
_entity_poly.entity_id
_entity_poly.type
_entity_poly.pdbx_seq_one_letter_code
_entity_poly.pdbx_strand_id
1 'polypeptide(L)'
;MIKQFVTEIIELLRSEFREGEEAFHPPATEQQLQEAEAELGFALPADLRELYQVWNGEREGGFGLFFGLPFLSLADMMAEWRIWAGLEQEYALEGGHFSVPAGWIKERYINRYWLPISKDWGGNHLGLDLDPDEQGRMGQVINFGRDEEVKYVVALSLRDMLQFIRDAAKEKNYSVHEEEDYRFFSYGPGSVHFLDAIRKLELPMLHPICMDHGLQDTSAWLNGLEESWQERILSASGSPEVFLREKQLRFIGEGITDLTPLAHCREVRELILSANEMESIEALRDCRQLKQLYLTKNPLSDLRPLQGLPYLEELNLSKTLVTDLSPLAFVPKLRSLDLSETAVQDFAPLKQVKSLKELEVSGLGREQLRGLAELASLEKLTLAGLASGAEEAVEVLGQLVNLRTLELEEVSLSNLEFLRNCPNLQRVKLKDSAIQDASALAMLESLHSLELSGCPNLGKLEELGKSTSLRKITASFAQFALLKDRFDRKIDFSTITGSMTDEEDEIWYAYLKS
;
A
#
# COMPACT_ATOMS: atom_id res chain seq x y z
N MET A 1 -18.17 -27.47 -17.65
CA MET A 1 -16.75 -27.91 -17.61
C MET A 1 -16.23 -27.84 -16.18
N ILE A 2 -16.66 -26.83 -15.41
CA ILE A 2 -16.41 -26.70 -13.97
C ILE A 2 -16.80 -27.97 -13.21
N LYS A 3 -17.99 -28.53 -13.51
CA LYS A 3 -18.45 -29.81 -12.93
C LYS A 3 -17.41 -30.93 -13.08
N GLN A 4 -16.80 -31.05 -14.25
CA GLN A 4 -15.84 -32.12 -14.48
C GLN A 4 -14.59 -31.94 -13.62
N PHE A 5 -14.02 -30.72 -13.56
CA PHE A 5 -12.81 -30.45 -12.78
C PHE A 5 -13.00 -30.76 -11.29
N VAL A 6 -14.08 -30.29 -10.68
CA VAL A 6 -14.32 -30.49 -9.23
C VAL A 6 -14.61 -31.96 -8.92
N THR A 7 -15.40 -32.65 -9.75
CA THR A 7 -15.60 -34.11 -9.58
C THR A 7 -14.26 -34.86 -9.68
N GLU A 8 -13.41 -34.52 -10.65
CA GLU A 8 -12.07 -35.13 -10.79
C GLU A 8 -11.19 -34.83 -9.56
N ILE A 9 -11.21 -33.60 -9.01
CA ILE A 9 -10.49 -33.23 -7.79
C ILE A 9 -10.95 -34.09 -6.61
N ILE A 10 -12.27 -34.17 -6.39
CA ILE A 10 -12.87 -34.95 -5.30
C ILE A 10 -12.47 -36.43 -5.41
N GLU A 11 -12.49 -36.99 -6.63
CA GLU A 11 -12.08 -38.37 -6.86
C GLU A 11 -10.60 -38.61 -6.59
N LEU A 12 -9.73 -37.69 -7.02
CA LEU A 12 -8.28 -37.76 -6.80
C LEU A 12 -7.91 -37.67 -5.32
N LEU A 13 -8.66 -36.88 -4.54
CA LEU A 13 -8.42 -36.63 -3.12
C LEU A 13 -9.14 -37.61 -2.18
N ARG A 14 -9.99 -38.51 -2.70
CA ARG A 14 -10.86 -39.41 -1.92
C ARG A 14 -10.10 -40.34 -0.96
N SER A 15 -8.84 -40.67 -1.22
CA SER A 15 -8.05 -41.50 -0.30
C SER A 15 -7.70 -40.78 1.01
N GLU A 16 -7.56 -39.46 0.95
CA GLU A 16 -7.16 -38.60 2.07
C GLU A 16 -8.37 -38.00 2.79
N PHE A 17 -9.42 -37.65 2.02
CA PHE A 17 -10.65 -37.00 2.47
C PHE A 17 -11.86 -37.88 2.12
N ARG A 18 -12.43 -38.52 3.13
CA ARG A 18 -13.45 -39.56 2.94
C ARG A 18 -14.84 -38.98 2.65
N GLU A 19 -15.06 -37.74 3.05
CA GLU A 19 -16.28 -36.97 2.86
C GLU A 19 -16.59 -36.82 1.36
N GLY A 20 -15.57 -36.61 0.53
CA GLY A 20 -15.72 -36.48 -0.91
C GLY A 20 -16.74 -35.42 -1.32
N GLU A 21 -17.84 -35.81 -1.96
CA GLU A 21 -18.93 -34.89 -2.32
C GLU A 21 -19.76 -34.43 -1.11
N GLU A 22 -19.77 -35.19 -0.01
CA GLU A 22 -20.50 -34.83 1.21
C GLU A 22 -19.90 -33.62 1.92
N ALA A 23 -18.65 -33.26 1.59
CA ALA A 23 -18.01 -32.03 2.04
C ALA A 23 -18.72 -30.77 1.54
N PHE A 24 -19.60 -30.85 0.55
CA PHE A 24 -20.26 -29.69 -0.06
C PHE A 24 -21.73 -29.55 0.34
N HIS A 25 -22.21 -28.31 0.30
CA HIS A 25 -23.65 -28.03 0.37
C HIS A 25 -24.36 -28.41 -0.93
N PRO A 26 -25.67 -28.74 -0.87
CA PRO A 26 -26.46 -28.96 -2.08
C PRO A 26 -26.41 -27.75 -3.03
N PRO A 27 -26.60 -27.96 -4.35
CA PRO A 27 -26.64 -26.91 -5.34
C PRO A 27 -27.44 -25.67 -4.93
N ALA A 28 -26.90 -24.48 -5.24
CA ALA A 28 -27.64 -23.24 -5.13
C ALA A 28 -28.79 -23.24 -6.14
N THR A 29 -29.97 -22.84 -5.67
CA THR A 29 -31.14 -22.70 -6.54
C THR A 29 -31.00 -21.48 -7.45
N GLU A 30 -31.67 -21.52 -8.60
CA GLU A 30 -31.74 -20.39 -9.52
C GLU A 30 -32.27 -19.11 -8.84
N GLN A 31 -33.22 -19.26 -7.91
CA GLN A 31 -33.74 -18.15 -7.11
C GLN A 31 -32.65 -17.54 -6.20
N GLN A 32 -31.90 -18.36 -5.48
CA GLN A 32 -30.82 -17.86 -4.60
C GLN A 32 -29.74 -17.11 -5.39
N LEU A 33 -29.40 -17.61 -6.59
CA LEU A 33 -28.45 -16.94 -7.48
C LEU A 33 -28.98 -15.60 -7.99
N GLN A 34 -30.25 -15.55 -8.40
CA GLN A 34 -30.89 -14.30 -8.85
C GLN A 34 -31.01 -13.27 -7.71
N GLU A 35 -31.31 -13.71 -6.49
CA GLU A 35 -31.34 -12.86 -5.30
C GLU A 35 -29.96 -12.27 -5.00
N ALA A 36 -28.90 -13.10 -5.05
CA ALA A 36 -27.53 -12.66 -4.88
C ALA A 36 -27.12 -11.64 -5.96
N GLU A 37 -27.40 -11.90 -7.23
CA GLU A 37 -27.09 -10.99 -8.34
C GLU A 37 -27.86 -9.66 -8.26
N ALA A 38 -29.12 -9.72 -7.82
CA ALA A 38 -29.92 -8.52 -7.60
C ALA A 38 -29.32 -7.64 -6.50
N GLU A 39 -28.76 -8.24 -5.45
CA GLU A 39 -28.09 -7.52 -4.37
C GLU A 39 -26.70 -6.99 -4.78
N LEU A 40 -25.91 -7.78 -5.51
CA LEU A 40 -24.62 -7.36 -6.07
C LEU A 40 -24.78 -6.19 -7.06
N GLY A 41 -25.93 -6.14 -7.75
CA GLY A 41 -26.20 -5.18 -8.81
C GLY A 41 -25.56 -5.55 -10.16
N PHE A 42 -25.06 -6.77 -10.29
CA PHE A 42 -24.49 -7.33 -11.52
C PHE A 42 -24.63 -8.86 -11.54
N ALA A 43 -24.56 -9.44 -12.74
CA ALA A 43 -24.63 -10.88 -12.92
C ALA A 43 -23.32 -11.57 -12.49
N LEU A 44 -23.43 -12.72 -11.84
CA LEU A 44 -22.29 -13.56 -11.53
C LEU A 44 -21.65 -14.07 -12.83
N PRO A 45 -20.31 -14.19 -12.89
CA PRO A 45 -19.65 -14.83 -14.01
C PRO A 45 -20.22 -16.24 -14.26
N ALA A 46 -20.39 -16.60 -15.53
CA ALA A 46 -21.01 -17.88 -15.91
C ALA A 46 -20.35 -19.10 -15.26
N ASP A 47 -19.02 -19.07 -15.10
CA ASP A 47 -18.25 -20.14 -14.47
C ASP A 47 -18.50 -20.23 -12.96
N LEU A 48 -18.62 -19.10 -12.28
CA LEU A 48 -18.96 -19.08 -10.85
C LEU A 48 -20.40 -19.52 -10.62
N ARG A 49 -21.31 -19.12 -11.51
CA ARG A 49 -22.69 -19.61 -11.50
C ARG A 49 -22.76 -21.13 -11.72
N GLU A 50 -22.02 -21.66 -12.69
CA GLU A 50 -21.91 -23.12 -12.93
C GLU A 50 -21.40 -23.82 -11.66
N LEU A 51 -20.38 -23.26 -11.00
CA LEU A 51 -19.83 -23.83 -9.76
C LEU A 51 -20.90 -23.93 -8.67
N TYR A 52 -21.60 -22.83 -8.35
CA TYR A 52 -22.64 -22.80 -7.33
C TYR A 52 -23.86 -23.68 -7.65
N GLN A 53 -24.20 -23.83 -8.93
CA GLN A 53 -25.27 -24.72 -9.40
C GLN A 53 -24.94 -26.21 -9.26
N VAL A 54 -23.69 -26.56 -8.92
CA VAL A 54 -23.30 -27.96 -8.69
C VAL A 54 -22.87 -28.17 -7.24
N TRP A 55 -22.11 -27.25 -6.66
CA TRP A 55 -21.70 -27.26 -5.25
C TRP A 55 -21.84 -25.87 -4.65
N ASN A 56 -22.65 -25.73 -3.60
CA ASN A 56 -22.89 -24.42 -2.97
C ASN A 56 -21.91 -24.12 -1.84
N GLY A 57 -20.61 -24.20 -2.13
CA GLY A 57 -19.58 -24.11 -1.11
C GLY A 57 -19.41 -25.40 -0.30
N GLU A 58 -18.34 -25.43 0.48
CA GLU A 58 -18.02 -26.47 1.44
C GLU A 58 -18.78 -26.25 2.75
N ARG A 59 -19.08 -27.36 3.42
CA ARG A 59 -19.59 -27.40 4.79
C ARG A 59 -18.46 -27.12 5.76
N GLU A 60 -18.82 -26.82 7.00
CA GLU A 60 -17.88 -26.79 8.11
C GLU A 60 -17.10 -28.13 8.19
N GLY A 61 -15.77 -28.04 8.29
CA GLY A 61 -14.89 -29.21 8.26
C GLY A 61 -14.58 -29.75 6.86
N GLY A 62 -14.95 -29.04 5.78
CA GLY A 62 -14.51 -29.34 4.42
C GLY A 62 -12.97 -29.33 4.28
N PHE A 63 -12.47 -29.98 3.23
CA PHE A 63 -11.03 -30.16 3.02
C PHE A 63 -10.33 -28.94 2.44
N GLY A 64 -11.10 -27.92 2.06
CA GLY A 64 -10.60 -26.66 1.54
C GLY A 64 -10.24 -26.78 0.07
N LEU A 65 -11.24 -26.70 -0.81
CA LEU A 65 -11.09 -26.91 -2.26
C LEU A 65 -9.93 -26.12 -2.88
N PHE A 66 -9.65 -24.93 -2.37
CA PHE A 66 -8.58 -24.05 -2.86
C PHE A 66 -7.28 -24.23 -2.04
N PHE A 67 -6.76 -25.46 -2.03
CA PHE A 67 -5.55 -25.84 -1.28
C PHE A 67 -5.63 -25.46 0.20
N GLY A 68 -6.71 -25.93 0.85
CA GLY A 68 -6.94 -25.78 2.28
C GLY A 68 -7.79 -24.57 2.62
N LEU A 69 -7.96 -23.63 1.69
CA LEU A 69 -8.94 -22.57 1.84
C LEU A 69 -10.34 -23.07 1.43
N PRO A 70 -11.38 -22.82 2.25
CA PRO A 70 -12.73 -23.32 2.00
C PRO A 70 -13.40 -22.59 0.84
N PHE A 71 -14.03 -23.35 -0.06
CA PHE A 71 -14.96 -22.78 -1.02
C PHE A 71 -16.20 -22.25 -0.29
N LEU A 72 -16.39 -20.94 -0.27
CA LEU A 72 -17.49 -20.30 0.43
C LEU A 72 -18.84 -20.64 -0.19
N SER A 73 -19.84 -20.91 0.66
CA SER A 73 -21.22 -20.98 0.21
C SER A 73 -21.66 -19.63 -0.38
N LEU A 74 -22.69 -19.63 -1.25
CA LEU A 74 -23.20 -18.38 -1.82
C LEU A 74 -23.64 -17.41 -0.70
N ALA A 75 -24.17 -17.92 0.40
CA ALA A 75 -24.56 -17.11 1.54
C ALA A 75 -23.35 -16.47 2.24
N ASP A 76 -22.27 -17.24 2.44
CA ASP A 76 -21.04 -16.75 3.07
C ASP A 76 -20.29 -15.77 2.15
N MET A 77 -20.21 -16.08 0.85
CA MET A 77 -19.67 -15.18 -0.17
C MET A 77 -20.35 -13.81 -0.12
N MET A 78 -21.69 -13.80 -0.06
CA MET A 78 -22.47 -12.56 0.07
C MET A 78 -22.25 -11.87 1.43
N ALA A 79 -22.10 -12.63 2.52
CA ALA A 79 -21.84 -12.06 3.84
C ALA A 79 -20.47 -11.35 3.88
N GLU A 80 -19.42 -11.99 3.38
CA GLU A 80 -18.09 -11.38 3.24
C GLU A 80 -18.17 -10.14 2.33
N TRP A 81 -18.77 -10.27 1.15
CA TRP A 81 -18.89 -9.15 0.20
C TRP A 81 -19.58 -7.92 0.82
N ARG A 82 -20.65 -8.10 1.59
CA ARG A 82 -21.35 -6.97 2.28
C ARG A 82 -20.43 -6.19 3.20
N ILE A 83 -19.56 -6.89 3.94
CA ILE A 83 -18.60 -6.25 4.86
C ILE A 83 -17.65 -5.38 4.05
N TRP A 84 -16.99 -5.96 3.04
CA TRP A 84 -15.98 -5.27 2.24
C TRP A 84 -16.58 -4.13 1.38
N ALA A 85 -17.71 -4.37 0.72
CA ALA A 85 -18.40 -3.35 -0.06
C ALA A 85 -18.89 -2.17 0.81
N GLY A 86 -19.20 -2.42 2.09
CA GLY A 86 -19.57 -1.39 3.06
C GLY A 86 -18.41 -0.48 3.48
N LEU A 87 -17.17 -0.99 3.45
CA LEU A 87 -15.95 -0.28 3.85
C LEU A 87 -15.30 0.53 2.70
N GLU A 88 -15.67 0.26 1.45
CA GLU A 88 -15.00 0.84 0.27
C GLU A 88 -14.99 2.37 0.27
N GLN A 89 -16.05 3.05 0.72
CA GLN A 89 -16.09 4.52 0.71
C GLN A 89 -15.01 5.17 1.60
N GLU A 90 -14.63 4.49 2.68
CA GLU A 90 -13.68 5.00 3.66
C GLU A 90 -12.25 4.58 3.29
N TYR A 91 -12.06 3.34 2.84
CA TYR A 91 -10.73 2.73 2.74
C TYR A 91 -10.24 2.50 1.29
N ALA A 92 -11.05 2.68 0.24
CA ALA A 92 -10.63 2.32 -1.13
C ALA A 92 -9.52 3.19 -1.74
N LEU A 93 -9.12 4.28 -1.08
CA LEU A 93 -8.03 5.16 -1.50
C LEU A 93 -6.82 5.08 -0.55
N GLU A 94 -6.79 4.11 0.36
CA GLU A 94 -5.56 3.81 1.08
C GLU A 94 -4.47 3.44 0.08
N GLY A 95 -3.28 4.02 0.27
CA GLY A 95 -2.11 3.81 -0.57
C GLY A 95 -1.37 2.52 -0.20
N GLY A 96 -0.30 2.21 -0.94
CA GLY A 96 0.54 1.05 -0.64
C GLY A 96 -0.03 -0.29 -1.13
N HIS A 97 -0.84 -0.29 -2.19
CA HIS A 97 -1.35 -1.51 -2.82
C HIS A 97 -0.76 -1.70 -4.21
N PHE A 98 -0.47 -2.96 -4.57
CA PHE A 98 0.25 -3.29 -5.80
C PHE A 98 -0.44 -4.42 -6.55
N SER A 99 -0.45 -4.32 -7.89
CA SER A 99 -1.05 -5.32 -8.76
C SER A 99 0.00 -6.13 -9.48
N VAL A 100 0.06 -7.43 -9.37
CA VAL A 100 1.04 -8.28 -10.05
C VAL A 100 0.34 -9.18 -11.09
N PRO A 101 0.56 -8.97 -12.41
CA PRO A 101 1.39 -7.95 -13.07
C PRO A 101 0.76 -6.53 -13.06
N ALA A 102 1.52 -5.50 -13.45
CA ALA A 102 1.14 -4.10 -13.18
C ALA A 102 0.04 -3.68 -14.14
N GLY A 103 -0.96 -2.97 -13.62
CA GLY A 103 -2.12 -2.56 -14.41
C GLY A 103 -3.05 -3.72 -14.76
N TRP A 104 -2.97 -4.87 -14.07
CA TRP A 104 -3.93 -5.97 -14.23
C TRP A 104 -5.05 -5.93 -13.19
N ILE A 105 -4.75 -5.50 -11.98
CA ILE A 105 -5.64 -5.36 -10.84
C ILE A 105 -5.60 -3.88 -10.44
N LYS A 106 -6.73 -3.30 -10.06
CA LYS A 106 -6.73 -1.93 -9.57
C LYS A 106 -5.98 -1.85 -8.25
N GLU A 107 -4.98 -0.98 -8.18
CA GLU A 107 -4.13 -0.81 -7.00
C GLU A 107 -4.83 0.01 -5.92
N ARG A 108 -5.61 -0.71 -5.12
CA ARG A 108 -6.39 -0.17 -4.00
C ARG A 108 -6.60 -1.21 -2.92
N TYR A 109 -7.00 -0.77 -1.74
CA TYR A 109 -7.26 -1.68 -0.62
C TYR A 109 -8.46 -2.59 -0.89
N ILE A 110 -9.58 -2.00 -1.35
CA ILE A 110 -10.87 -2.67 -1.53
C ILE A 110 -11.48 -2.27 -2.87
N ASN A 111 -12.17 -3.21 -3.51
CA ASN A 111 -13.06 -2.97 -4.64
C ASN A 111 -14.32 -3.82 -4.47
N ARG A 112 -15.51 -3.21 -4.54
CA ARG A 112 -16.79 -3.96 -4.44
C ARG A 112 -17.00 -5.01 -5.53
N TYR A 113 -16.22 -4.96 -6.60
CA TYR A 113 -16.25 -5.91 -7.71
C TYR A 113 -15.24 -7.06 -7.55
N TRP A 114 -14.54 -7.14 -6.41
CA TRP A 114 -13.78 -8.32 -6.02
C TRP A 114 -14.66 -9.26 -5.20
N LEU A 115 -15.05 -10.38 -5.81
CA LEU A 115 -15.96 -11.36 -5.21
C LEU A 115 -15.18 -12.44 -4.45
N PRO A 116 -15.30 -12.52 -3.10
CA PRO A 116 -14.56 -13.51 -2.32
C PRO A 116 -15.17 -14.91 -2.49
N ILE A 117 -14.45 -15.84 -3.13
CA ILE A 117 -14.92 -17.23 -3.26
C ILE A 117 -14.32 -18.15 -2.18
N SER A 118 -13.32 -17.66 -1.45
CA SER A 118 -12.59 -18.38 -0.41
C SER A 118 -12.00 -17.39 0.59
N LYS A 119 -11.66 -17.85 1.80
CA LYS A 119 -11.03 -17.01 2.86
C LYS A 119 -10.06 -17.77 3.75
N ASP A 120 -9.20 -17.04 4.45
CA ASP A 120 -8.24 -17.57 5.44
C ASP A 120 -8.66 -17.39 6.91
N TRP A 121 -9.82 -16.77 7.16
CA TRP A 121 -10.33 -16.35 8.48
C TRP A 121 -9.56 -15.22 9.19
N GLY A 122 -8.43 -14.77 8.64
CA GLY A 122 -7.70 -13.55 9.05
C GLY A 122 -8.23 -12.27 8.38
N GLY A 123 -9.08 -12.43 7.37
CA GLY A 123 -9.62 -11.34 6.57
C GLY A 123 -8.98 -11.24 5.18
N ASN A 124 -8.30 -12.29 4.72
CA ASN A 124 -7.77 -12.41 3.38
C ASN A 124 -8.56 -13.42 2.56
N HIS A 125 -8.64 -13.18 1.27
CA HIS A 125 -9.55 -13.86 0.36
C HIS A 125 -8.83 -14.24 -0.92
N LEU A 126 -9.28 -15.35 -1.49
CA LEU A 126 -9.11 -15.65 -2.90
C LEU A 126 -10.47 -15.37 -3.57
N GLY A 127 -10.47 -14.70 -4.72
CA GLY A 127 -11.72 -14.31 -5.35
C GLY A 127 -11.59 -13.87 -6.79
N LEU A 128 -12.72 -13.49 -7.38
CA LEU A 128 -12.80 -13.06 -8.77
C LEU A 128 -12.77 -11.54 -8.86
N ASP A 129 -11.90 -11.03 -9.73
CA ASP A 129 -11.82 -9.62 -10.08
C ASP A 129 -12.73 -9.29 -11.26
N LEU A 130 -13.85 -8.62 -10.99
CA LEU A 130 -14.82 -8.22 -12.01
C LEU A 130 -14.65 -6.76 -12.47
N ASP A 131 -13.63 -6.07 -11.95
CA ASP A 131 -13.30 -4.69 -12.31
C ASP A 131 -11.77 -4.54 -12.39
N PRO A 132 -11.13 -5.28 -13.33
CA PRO A 132 -9.68 -5.25 -13.49
C PRO A 132 -9.19 -3.87 -13.96
N ASP A 133 -7.89 -3.66 -13.87
CA ASP A 133 -7.24 -2.48 -14.44
C ASP A 133 -6.96 -2.67 -15.96
N GLU A 134 -6.38 -1.66 -16.62
CA GLU A 134 -6.31 -1.53 -18.09
C GLU A 134 -5.82 -2.77 -18.86
N GLN A 135 -4.93 -3.58 -18.27
CA GLN A 135 -4.35 -4.78 -18.90
C GLN A 135 -4.97 -6.09 -18.39
N GLY A 136 -5.79 -6.02 -17.34
CA GLY A 136 -6.34 -7.20 -16.68
C GLY A 136 -7.53 -7.81 -17.40
N ARG A 137 -7.94 -8.98 -16.93
CA ARG A 137 -9.06 -9.73 -17.51
C ARG A 137 -10.20 -9.84 -16.51
N MET A 138 -11.40 -9.44 -16.93
CA MET A 138 -12.60 -9.59 -16.11
C MET A 138 -12.84 -11.08 -15.80
N GLY A 139 -12.99 -11.41 -14.52
CA GLY A 139 -13.12 -12.77 -14.02
C GLY A 139 -11.80 -13.49 -13.75
N GLN A 140 -10.66 -12.79 -13.80
CA GLN A 140 -9.38 -13.31 -13.29
C GLN A 140 -9.48 -13.59 -11.78
N VAL A 141 -8.71 -14.58 -11.31
CA VAL A 141 -8.65 -14.95 -9.89
C VAL A 141 -7.51 -14.19 -9.23
N ILE A 142 -7.77 -13.55 -8.10
CA ILE A 142 -6.81 -12.73 -7.36
C ILE A 142 -6.86 -13.03 -5.86
N ASN A 143 -5.77 -12.75 -5.15
CA ASN A 143 -5.81 -12.52 -3.71
C ASN A 143 -6.16 -11.06 -3.41
N PHE A 144 -6.85 -10.83 -2.31
CA PHE A 144 -7.10 -9.51 -1.73
C PHE A 144 -7.53 -9.67 -0.28
N GLY A 145 -7.60 -8.58 0.47
CA GLY A 145 -8.07 -8.58 1.85
C GLY A 145 -7.16 -7.76 2.75
N ARG A 146 -7.30 -8.01 4.05
CA ARG A 146 -6.79 -7.16 5.12
C ARG A 146 -5.28 -6.94 5.05
N ASP A 147 -4.54 -8.01 4.78
CA ASP A 147 -3.09 -8.10 4.82
C ASP A 147 -2.51 -8.45 3.43
N GLU A 148 -3.26 -8.12 2.37
CA GLU A 148 -2.87 -8.36 0.97
C GLU A 148 -2.59 -7.04 0.26
N GLU A 149 -1.50 -6.38 0.65
CA GLU A 149 -1.00 -5.17 -0.01
C GLU A 149 -0.68 -5.47 -1.48
N VAL A 150 0.01 -6.59 -1.72
CA VAL A 150 0.35 -7.08 -3.05
C VAL A 150 -0.70 -8.09 -3.51
N LYS A 151 -1.45 -7.70 -4.55
CA LYS A 151 -2.46 -8.52 -5.20
C LYS A 151 -1.86 -9.15 -6.43
N TYR A 152 -2.04 -10.45 -6.58
CA TYR A 152 -1.54 -11.25 -7.67
C TYR A 152 -2.69 -11.72 -8.52
N VAL A 153 -2.50 -11.69 -9.84
CA VAL A 153 -3.33 -12.45 -10.76
C VAL A 153 -2.93 -13.92 -10.60
N VAL A 154 -3.63 -14.63 -9.73
CA VAL A 154 -3.37 -16.03 -9.39
C VAL A 154 -3.71 -16.93 -10.58
N ALA A 155 -4.83 -16.68 -11.26
CA ALA A 155 -5.21 -17.39 -12.47
C ALA A 155 -6.00 -16.47 -13.43
N LEU A 156 -5.97 -16.74 -14.73
CA LEU A 156 -6.69 -15.94 -15.73
C LEU A 156 -8.20 -16.19 -15.76
N SER A 157 -8.66 -17.25 -15.09
CA SER A 157 -10.07 -17.60 -14.93
C SER A 157 -10.26 -18.60 -13.79
N LEU A 158 -11.51 -18.75 -13.31
CA LEU A 158 -11.88 -19.81 -12.36
C LEU A 158 -11.60 -21.21 -12.91
N ARG A 159 -11.71 -21.41 -14.22
CA ARG A 159 -11.39 -22.69 -14.86
C ARG A 159 -9.91 -23.01 -14.75
N ASP A 160 -9.04 -22.04 -15.00
CA ASP A 160 -7.58 -22.22 -14.90
C ASP A 160 -7.18 -22.55 -13.45
N MET A 161 -7.82 -21.90 -12.47
CA MET A 161 -7.63 -22.21 -11.05
C MET A 161 -8.01 -23.66 -10.72
N LEU A 162 -9.20 -24.11 -11.11
CA LEU A 162 -9.67 -25.47 -10.85
C LEU A 162 -8.85 -26.51 -11.61
N GLN A 163 -8.44 -26.20 -12.84
CA GLN A 163 -7.53 -27.05 -13.60
C GLN A 163 -6.20 -27.23 -12.88
N PHE A 164 -5.62 -26.14 -12.36
CA PHE A 164 -4.37 -26.19 -11.60
C PHE A 164 -4.48 -27.05 -10.34
N ILE A 165 -5.57 -26.90 -9.56
CA ILE A 165 -5.84 -27.74 -8.38
C ILE A 165 -5.92 -29.22 -8.76
N ARG A 166 -6.66 -29.53 -9.83
CA ARG A 166 -6.78 -30.90 -10.33
C ARG A 166 -5.44 -31.47 -10.74
N ASP A 167 -4.66 -30.72 -11.51
CA ASP A 167 -3.37 -31.18 -12.01
C ASP A 167 -2.38 -31.41 -10.84
N ALA A 168 -2.37 -30.53 -9.83
CA ALA A 168 -1.61 -30.74 -8.60
C ALA A 168 -2.06 -31.99 -7.82
N ALA A 169 -3.37 -32.23 -7.68
CA ALA A 169 -3.90 -33.43 -7.03
C ALA A 169 -3.52 -34.71 -7.80
N LYS A 170 -3.59 -34.67 -9.13
CA LYS A 170 -3.22 -35.78 -10.02
C LYS A 170 -1.74 -36.13 -9.94
N GLU A 171 -0.89 -35.11 -9.85
CA GLU A 171 0.56 -35.25 -9.73
C GLU A 171 1.02 -35.54 -8.30
N LYS A 172 0.09 -35.53 -7.33
CA LYS A 172 0.37 -35.62 -5.90
C LYS A 172 1.31 -34.52 -5.40
N ASN A 173 1.23 -33.35 -6.02
CA ASN A 173 1.98 -32.15 -5.63
C ASN A 173 1.21 -31.38 -4.55
N TYR A 174 0.94 -32.05 -3.42
CA TYR A 174 0.26 -31.47 -2.26
C TYR A 174 0.72 -32.14 -0.97
N SER A 175 0.50 -31.46 0.15
CA SER A 175 0.67 -32.01 1.50
C SER A 175 -0.68 -32.08 2.20
N VAL A 176 -0.90 -33.08 3.06
CA VAL A 176 -2.11 -33.21 3.89
C VAL A 176 -1.74 -32.85 5.32
N HIS A 177 -2.60 -32.05 5.95
CA HIS A 177 -2.45 -31.57 7.32
C HIS A 177 -3.67 -31.95 8.13
N GLU A 178 -3.46 -32.28 9.40
CA GLU A 178 -4.50 -32.69 10.33
C GLU A 178 -4.34 -31.86 11.61
N GLU A 179 -5.36 -31.07 11.92
CA GLU A 179 -5.52 -30.35 13.17
C GLU A 179 -6.60 -31.03 14.03
N GLU A 180 -6.81 -30.57 15.27
CA GLU A 180 -7.62 -31.28 16.27
C GLU A 180 -9.02 -31.69 15.76
N ASP A 181 -9.65 -30.85 14.93
CA ASP A 181 -11.03 -31.03 14.48
C ASP A 181 -11.23 -31.05 12.95
N TYR A 182 -10.16 -30.84 12.15
CA TYR A 182 -10.29 -30.79 10.70
C TYR A 182 -9.01 -31.19 9.97
N ARG A 183 -9.19 -31.65 8.73
CA ARG A 183 -8.12 -32.08 7.84
C ARG A 183 -8.19 -31.29 6.56
N PHE A 184 -7.07 -30.80 6.06
CA PHE A 184 -6.98 -30.02 4.83
C PHE A 184 -5.72 -30.37 4.04
N PHE A 185 -5.62 -29.89 2.81
CA PHE A 185 -4.42 -30.07 1.97
C PHE A 185 -3.85 -28.73 1.54
N SER A 186 -2.56 -28.65 1.25
CA SER A 186 -1.90 -27.44 0.75
C SER A 186 -1.13 -27.73 -0.54
N TYR A 187 -0.87 -26.70 -1.33
CA TYR A 187 -0.08 -26.85 -2.55
C TYR A 187 1.39 -27.16 -2.23
N GLY A 188 1.91 -28.23 -2.84
CA GLY A 188 3.30 -28.63 -2.74
C GLY A 188 3.75 -29.20 -1.39
N PRO A 189 5.03 -29.58 -1.28
CA PRO A 189 5.61 -30.09 -0.05
C PRO A 189 5.87 -28.96 0.96
N GLY A 190 5.38 -29.10 2.19
CA GLY A 190 5.77 -28.26 3.33
C GLY A 190 5.21 -26.84 3.38
N SER A 191 4.41 -26.41 2.41
CA SER A 191 3.60 -25.19 2.54
C SER A 191 2.42 -25.45 3.48
N VAL A 192 2.06 -24.50 4.33
CA VAL A 192 0.88 -24.62 5.21
C VAL A 192 -0.31 -23.83 4.67
N HIS A 193 -0.07 -22.72 3.96
CA HIS A 193 -1.13 -21.79 3.58
C HIS A 193 -1.02 -21.34 2.11
N PHE A 194 -2.11 -21.39 1.35
CA PHE A 194 -2.08 -21.14 -0.09
C PHE A 194 -1.80 -19.68 -0.46
N LEU A 195 -2.34 -18.71 0.28
CA LEU A 195 -2.07 -17.28 0.03
C LEU A 195 -0.60 -16.90 0.22
N ASP A 196 0.14 -17.64 1.04
CA ASP A 196 1.60 -17.46 1.13
C ASP A 196 2.33 -18.17 -0.02
N ALA A 197 1.80 -19.31 -0.46
CA ALA A 197 2.38 -20.07 -1.56
C ALA A 197 2.36 -19.27 -2.86
N ILE A 198 1.29 -18.52 -3.17
CA ILE A 198 1.17 -17.77 -4.43
C ILE A 198 2.34 -16.81 -4.65
N ARG A 199 2.93 -16.26 -3.57
CA ARG A 199 4.07 -15.32 -3.63
C ARG A 199 5.32 -15.94 -4.26
N LYS A 200 5.42 -17.28 -4.24
CA LYS A 200 6.54 -18.06 -4.77
C LYS A 200 6.20 -18.79 -6.07
N LEU A 201 4.96 -18.69 -6.55
CA LEU A 201 4.53 -19.35 -7.78
C LEU A 201 4.86 -18.52 -9.01
N GLU A 202 5.04 -19.21 -10.14
CA GLU A 202 4.99 -18.55 -11.44
C GLU A 202 3.53 -18.22 -11.77
N LEU A 203 3.20 -16.92 -11.69
CA LEU A 203 1.84 -16.44 -11.87
C LEU A 203 1.67 -15.62 -13.17
N PRO A 204 0.47 -15.61 -13.78
CA PRO A 204 -0.70 -16.43 -13.45
C PRO A 204 -0.47 -17.93 -13.69
N MET A 205 -1.07 -18.79 -12.87
CA MET A 205 -0.91 -20.24 -13.00
C MET A 205 -1.38 -20.75 -14.38
N LEU A 206 -0.71 -21.77 -14.90
CA LEU A 206 -0.88 -22.34 -16.25
C LEU A 206 -0.51 -21.40 -17.42
N HIS A 207 -0.45 -20.09 -17.17
CA HIS A 207 -0.10 -19.08 -18.16
C HIS A 207 0.82 -17.99 -17.57
N PRO A 208 2.02 -18.34 -17.03
CA PRO A 208 2.87 -17.36 -16.37
C PRO A 208 3.28 -16.23 -17.30
N ILE A 209 3.20 -15.00 -16.81
CA ILE A 209 3.68 -13.82 -17.53
C ILE A 209 5.10 -13.55 -17.03
N CYS A 210 6.07 -14.25 -17.60
CA CYS A 210 7.48 -14.04 -17.26
C CYS A 210 8.01 -12.85 -18.04
N MET A 211 8.54 -11.84 -17.35
CA MET A 211 9.41 -10.90 -18.05
C MET A 211 10.73 -11.60 -18.33
N ASP A 212 11.18 -11.52 -19.59
CA ASP A 212 12.53 -11.96 -19.93
C ASP A 212 13.53 -11.12 -19.13
N HIS A 213 14.17 -11.75 -18.14
CA HIS A 213 15.23 -11.14 -17.33
C HIS A 213 16.56 -11.03 -18.10
N GLY A 214 16.62 -11.54 -19.34
CA GLY A 214 17.76 -11.44 -20.24
C GLY A 214 18.92 -12.37 -19.89
N LEU A 215 18.68 -13.38 -19.04
CA LEU A 215 19.69 -14.38 -18.66
C LEU A 215 19.30 -15.75 -19.22
N GLN A 216 20.29 -16.45 -19.77
CA GLN A 216 20.10 -17.84 -20.24
C GLN A 216 20.33 -18.86 -19.13
N ASP A 217 21.19 -18.53 -18.15
CA ASP A 217 21.56 -19.41 -17.04
C ASP A 217 21.69 -18.56 -15.76
N THR A 218 20.69 -18.67 -14.91
CA THR A 218 20.56 -17.97 -13.61
C THR A 218 21.56 -18.48 -12.58
N SER A 219 21.93 -19.76 -12.64
CA SER A 219 22.93 -20.36 -11.74
C SER A 219 24.33 -19.88 -12.11
N ALA A 220 24.66 -19.84 -13.41
CA ALA A 220 25.93 -19.28 -13.87
C ALA A 220 26.03 -17.78 -13.58
N TRP A 221 24.93 -17.03 -13.74
CA TRP A 221 24.86 -15.63 -13.35
C TRP A 221 25.16 -15.46 -11.85
N LEU A 222 24.47 -16.18 -10.97
CA LEU A 222 24.68 -16.11 -9.52
C LEU A 222 26.13 -16.42 -9.15
N ASN A 223 26.70 -17.52 -9.68
CA ASN A 223 28.08 -17.92 -9.41
C ASN A 223 29.12 -16.90 -9.92
N GLY A 224 28.75 -16.03 -10.85
CA GLY A 224 29.61 -14.96 -11.36
C GLY A 224 29.60 -13.69 -10.51
N LEU A 225 28.69 -13.57 -9.53
CA LEU A 225 28.61 -12.40 -8.66
C LEU A 225 29.61 -12.49 -7.50
N GLU A 226 29.86 -11.36 -6.84
CA GLU A 226 30.61 -11.37 -5.58
C GLU A 226 29.89 -12.22 -4.52
N GLU A 227 30.67 -12.86 -3.64
CA GLU A 227 30.16 -13.76 -2.59
C GLU A 227 29.07 -13.08 -1.74
N SER A 228 29.25 -11.81 -1.42
CA SER A 228 28.27 -11.05 -0.64
C SER A 228 26.93 -10.90 -1.38
N TRP A 229 26.92 -10.79 -2.70
CA TRP A 229 25.68 -10.76 -3.49
C TRP A 229 25.04 -12.14 -3.63
N GLN A 230 25.85 -13.19 -3.73
CA GLN A 230 25.35 -14.57 -3.70
C GLN A 230 24.60 -14.85 -2.40
N GLU A 231 25.18 -14.48 -1.26
CA GLU A 231 24.55 -14.61 0.05
C GLU A 231 23.25 -13.81 0.16
N ARG A 232 23.24 -12.55 -0.32
CA ARG A 232 22.03 -11.71 -0.32
C ARG A 232 20.89 -12.35 -1.12
N ILE A 233 21.19 -12.82 -2.33
CA ILE A 233 20.19 -13.44 -3.21
C ILE A 233 19.61 -14.71 -2.58
N LEU A 234 20.49 -15.59 -2.06
CA LEU A 234 20.07 -16.85 -1.46
C LEU A 234 19.32 -16.63 -0.13
N SER A 235 19.72 -15.64 0.66
CA SER A 235 19.04 -15.27 1.90
C SER A 235 17.66 -14.65 1.63
N ALA A 236 17.55 -13.79 0.62
CA ALA A 236 16.30 -13.12 0.26
C ALA A 236 15.26 -14.09 -0.33
N SER A 237 15.68 -14.96 -1.24
CA SER A 237 14.73 -15.70 -2.10
C SER A 237 15.01 -17.21 -2.23
N GLY A 238 16.09 -17.73 -1.64
CA GLY A 238 16.47 -19.14 -1.68
C GLY A 238 17.05 -19.61 -3.03
N SER A 239 16.71 -18.96 -4.14
CA SER A 239 17.27 -19.25 -5.47
C SER A 239 17.32 -17.99 -6.34
N PRO A 240 18.21 -17.93 -7.34
CA PRO A 240 18.31 -16.79 -8.25
C PRO A 240 17.07 -16.63 -9.14
N GLU A 241 16.38 -17.72 -9.48
CA GLU A 241 15.16 -17.68 -10.30
C GLU A 241 14.00 -16.98 -9.56
N VAL A 242 13.83 -17.28 -8.26
CA VAL A 242 12.85 -16.62 -7.41
C VAL A 242 13.23 -15.16 -7.23
N PHE A 243 14.50 -14.88 -6.94
CA PHE A 243 15.03 -13.53 -6.76
C PHE A 243 14.74 -12.58 -7.93
N LEU A 244 14.95 -13.03 -9.15
CA LEU A 244 14.72 -12.23 -10.36
C LEU A 244 13.25 -11.85 -10.58
N ARG A 245 12.34 -12.56 -9.91
CA ARG A 245 10.90 -12.36 -9.98
C ARG A 245 10.34 -11.66 -8.74
N GLU A 246 11.17 -11.31 -7.77
CA GLU A 246 10.71 -10.60 -6.58
C GLU A 246 10.07 -9.27 -6.96
N LYS A 247 8.95 -8.98 -6.31
CA LYS A 247 8.19 -7.74 -6.51
C LYS A 247 8.64 -6.65 -5.55
N GLN A 248 9.13 -7.07 -4.39
CA GLN A 248 9.63 -6.22 -3.34
C GLN A 248 11.01 -6.72 -2.94
N LEU A 249 12.00 -5.83 -2.98
CA LEU A 249 13.36 -6.13 -2.55
C LEU A 249 13.79 -5.07 -1.53
N ARG A 250 14.33 -5.52 -0.40
CA ARG A 250 14.72 -4.66 0.72
C ARG A 250 16.13 -4.98 1.19
N PHE A 251 17.04 -4.05 0.97
CA PHE A 251 18.42 -4.09 1.42
C PHE A 251 18.79 -2.78 2.13
N ILE A 252 18.82 -2.79 3.46
CA ILE A 252 19.03 -1.59 4.28
C ILE A 252 20.29 -1.73 5.11
N GLY A 253 21.21 -0.78 5.02
CA GLY A 253 22.38 -0.78 5.89
C GLY A 253 23.38 -1.89 5.58
N GLU A 254 23.41 -2.37 4.34
CA GLU A 254 24.16 -3.57 3.95
C GLU A 254 25.49 -3.26 3.25
N GLY A 255 25.87 -1.98 3.15
CA GLY A 255 27.11 -1.55 2.52
C GLY A 255 27.16 -1.82 1.01
N ILE A 256 25.99 -1.84 0.34
CA ILE A 256 25.92 -2.10 -1.10
C ILE A 256 26.47 -0.90 -1.87
N THR A 257 27.43 -1.16 -2.76
CA THR A 257 28.04 -0.16 -3.66
C THR A 257 27.68 -0.40 -5.13
N ASP A 258 27.59 -1.67 -5.54
CA ASP A 258 27.25 -2.10 -6.90
C ASP A 258 25.85 -2.72 -6.96
N LEU A 259 24.99 -2.17 -7.82
CA LEU A 259 23.63 -2.66 -8.07
C LEU A 259 23.51 -3.53 -9.32
N THR A 260 24.60 -3.84 -10.02
CA THR A 260 24.58 -4.62 -11.27
C THR A 260 23.69 -5.87 -11.19
N PRO A 261 23.65 -6.64 -10.08
CA PRO A 261 22.75 -7.80 -9.96
C PRO A 261 21.26 -7.45 -10.11
N LEU A 262 20.84 -6.25 -9.71
CA LEU A 262 19.44 -5.81 -9.78
C LEU A 262 18.99 -5.46 -11.20
N ALA A 263 19.91 -5.33 -12.16
CA ALA A 263 19.56 -5.00 -13.55
C ALA A 263 18.65 -6.04 -14.23
N HIS A 264 18.61 -7.25 -13.68
CA HIS A 264 17.80 -8.35 -14.18
C HIS A 264 16.46 -8.49 -13.44
N CYS A 265 16.25 -7.77 -12.33
CA CYS A 265 15.01 -7.77 -11.54
C CYS A 265 13.94 -6.89 -12.21
N ARG A 266 13.51 -7.25 -13.42
CA ARG A 266 12.61 -6.44 -14.27
C ARG A 266 11.17 -6.37 -13.77
N GLU A 267 10.82 -7.26 -12.85
CA GLU A 267 9.48 -7.35 -12.27
C GLU A 267 9.36 -6.62 -10.91
N VAL A 268 10.47 -6.07 -10.40
CA VAL A 268 10.50 -5.35 -9.13
C VAL A 268 9.65 -4.08 -9.19
N ARG A 269 8.97 -3.78 -8.09
CA ARG A 269 8.03 -2.65 -7.95
C ARG A 269 8.38 -1.76 -6.79
N GLU A 270 8.77 -2.38 -5.70
CA GLU A 270 9.24 -1.69 -4.53
C GLU A 270 10.68 -2.11 -4.30
N LEU A 271 11.56 -1.11 -4.25
CA LEU A 271 12.97 -1.34 -4.02
C LEU A 271 13.44 -0.39 -2.92
N ILE A 272 13.82 -0.98 -1.79
CA ILE A 272 14.37 -0.26 -0.65
C ILE A 272 15.87 -0.53 -0.61
N LEU A 273 16.67 0.51 -0.87
CA LEU A 273 18.13 0.47 -0.90
C LEU A 273 18.73 1.50 0.07
N SER A 274 18.00 1.85 1.12
CA SER A 274 18.36 2.93 2.03
C SER A 274 19.59 2.61 2.89
N ALA A 275 20.39 3.63 3.22
CA ALA A 275 21.58 3.54 4.06
C ALA A 275 22.65 2.57 3.54
N ASN A 276 22.93 2.59 2.24
CA ASN A 276 24.04 1.86 1.64
C ASN A 276 25.14 2.84 1.20
N GLU A 277 26.00 2.43 0.27
CA GLU A 277 27.19 3.18 -0.17
C GLU A 277 27.23 3.34 -1.70
N MET A 278 26.06 3.28 -2.35
CA MET A 278 25.92 3.33 -3.81
C MET A 278 25.96 4.76 -4.36
N GLU A 279 26.82 4.98 -5.35
CA GLU A 279 26.94 6.27 -6.07
C GLU A 279 26.11 6.31 -7.37
N SER A 280 25.68 5.14 -7.86
CA SER A 280 24.98 4.99 -9.15
C SER A 280 23.79 4.05 -9.05
N ILE A 281 22.74 4.38 -9.79
CA ILE A 281 21.52 3.58 -9.98
C ILE A 281 21.34 3.14 -11.44
N GLU A 282 22.41 3.14 -12.24
CA GLU A 282 22.34 2.78 -13.67
C GLU A 282 21.70 1.40 -13.91
N ALA A 283 21.94 0.44 -13.01
CA ALA A 283 21.33 -0.89 -13.07
C ALA A 283 19.79 -0.86 -13.04
N LEU A 284 19.17 0.18 -12.46
CA LEU A 284 17.72 0.26 -12.31
C LEU A 284 16.99 0.75 -13.56
N ARG A 285 17.72 1.13 -14.62
CA ARG A 285 17.14 1.70 -15.85
C ARG A 285 16.06 0.81 -16.48
N ASP A 286 16.24 -0.50 -16.43
CA ASP A 286 15.33 -1.48 -17.04
C ASP A 286 14.29 -2.04 -16.04
N CYS A 287 14.28 -1.59 -14.78
CA CYS A 287 13.26 -1.92 -13.79
C CYS A 287 11.95 -1.15 -14.07
N ARG A 288 11.39 -1.34 -15.27
CA ARG A 288 10.26 -0.54 -15.78
C ARG A 288 8.94 -0.74 -15.03
N GLN A 289 8.89 -1.72 -14.13
CA GLN A 289 7.74 -1.98 -13.25
C GLN A 289 7.87 -1.26 -11.89
N LEU A 290 8.98 -0.54 -11.65
CA LEU A 290 9.23 0.15 -10.40
C LEU A 290 8.18 1.24 -10.15
N LYS A 291 7.58 1.19 -8.96
CA LYS A 291 6.55 2.10 -8.45
C LYS A 291 7.04 2.89 -7.25
N GLN A 292 7.82 2.25 -6.38
CA GLN A 292 8.37 2.86 -5.19
C GLN A 292 9.88 2.60 -5.11
N LEU A 293 10.65 3.66 -4.87
CA LEU A 293 12.10 3.59 -4.80
C LEU A 293 12.62 4.42 -3.62
N TYR A 294 13.27 3.74 -2.67
CA TYR A 294 13.81 4.38 -1.47
C TYR A 294 15.34 4.31 -1.44
N LEU A 295 15.97 5.47 -1.68
CA LEU A 295 17.42 5.61 -1.82
C LEU A 295 18.04 6.45 -0.71
N THR A 296 17.32 6.64 0.40
CA THR A 296 17.73 7.48 1.54
C THR A 296 19.15 7.17 2.00
N LYS A 297 19.95 8.19 2.34
CA LYS A 297 21.33 8.01 2.87
C LYS A 297 22.25 7.19 1.95
N ASN A 298 22.34 7.58 0.69
CA ASN A 298 23.33 7.06 -0.26
C ASN A 298 24.10 8.21 -0.91
N PRO A 299 25.39 8.04 -1.27
CA PRO A 299 26.18 9.06 -1.96
C PRO A 299 25.79 9.25 -3.44
N LEU A 300 24.51 9.07 -3.79
CA LEU A 300 23.95 9.17 -5.12
C LEU A 300 23.75 10.64 -5.53
N SER A 301 24.10 10.98 -6.76
CA SER A 301 23.87 12.33 -7.34
C SER A 301 23.14 12.33 -8.69
N ASP A 302 23.23 11.24 -9.46
CA ASP A 302 22.69 11.17 -10.82
C ASP A 302 21.35 10.43 -10.88
N LEU A 303 20.30 11.13 -11.33
CA LEU A 303 18.95 10.59 -11.48
C LEU A 303 18.59 10.20 -12.92
N ARG A 304 19.51 10.34 -13.88
CA ARG A 304 19.24 9.98 -15.30
C ARG A 304 18.70 8.56 -15.50
N PRO A 305 19.13 7.54 -14.73
CA PRO A 305 18.58 6.18 -14.91
C PRO A 305 17.09 6.05 -14.61
N LEU A 306 16.50 7.00 -13.87
CA LEU A 306 15.06 7.01 -13.57
C LEU A 306 14.21 7.55 -14.73
N GLN A 307 14.84 8.17 -15.75
CA GLN A 307 14.11 8.74 -16.88
C GLN A 307 13.32 7.66 -17.61
N GLY A 308 12.02 7.89 -17.78
CA GLY A 308 11.16 6.98 -18.53
C GLY A 308 10.73 5.73 -17.77
N LEU A 309 10.96 5.65 -16.45
CA LEU A 309 10.25 4.69 -15.59
C LEU A 309 8.76 5.07 -15.55
N PRO A 310 7.88 4.31 -16.25
CA PRO A 310 6.53 4.78 -16.57
C PRO A 310 5.56 4.70 -15.39
N TYR A 311 5.93 3.94 -14.36
CA TYR A 311 5.09 3.65 -13.19
C TYR A 311 5.67 4.16 -11.87
N LEU A 312 6.82 4.83 -11.86
CA LEU A 312 7.40 5.32 -10.61
C LEU A 312 6.52 6.43 -10.03
N GLU A 313 5.96 6.17 -8.85
CA GLU A 313 4.98 7.00 -8.15
C GLU A 313 5.56 7.61 -6.87
N GLU A 314 6.47 6.91 -6.21
CA GLU A 314 7.10 7.35 -4.96
C GLU A 314 8.62 7.23 -5.04
N LEU A 315 9.30 8.31 -4.68
CA LEU A 315 10.75 8.39 -4.72
C LEU A 315 11.27 9.08 -3.47
N ASN A 316 12.07 8.36 -2.68
CA ASN A 316 12.77 8.94 -1.54
C ASN A 316 14.26 9.11 -1.85
N LEU A 317 14.72 10.37 -1.87
CA LEU A 317 16.11 10.77 -2.10
C LEU A 317 16.69 11.50 -0.89
N SER A 318 16.08 11.40 0.30
CA SER A 318 16.57 12.15 1.45
C SER A 318 18.00 11.76 1.82
N LYS A 319 18.79 12.74 2.27
CA LYS A 319 20.21 12.52 2.63
C LYS A 319 21.05 11.94 1.49
N THR A 320 20.73 12.29 0.24
CA THR A 320 21.56 11.98 -0.94
C THR A 320 22.33 13.22 -1.41
N LEU A 321 23.20 13.06 -2.40
CA LEU A 321 24.00 14.13 -3.01
C LEU A 321 23.35 14.71 -4.28
N VAL A 322 22.06 14.46 -4.49
CA VAL A 322 21.30 14.95 -5.64
C VAL A 322 21.21 16.48 -5.60
N THR A 323 21.42 17.09 -6.77
CA THR A 323 21.31 18.55 -6.99
C THR A 323 20.48 18.90 -8.22
N ASP A 324 20.48 18.05 -9.26
CA ASP A 324 19.72 18.25 -10.49
C ASP A 324 18.46 17.38 -10.52
N LEU A 325 17.30 18.03 -10.60
CA LEU A 325 15.98 17.38 -10.69
C LEU A 325 15.46 17.26 -12.12
N SER A 326 16.20 17.74 -13.12
CA SER A 326 15.79 17.69 -14.53
C SER A 326 15.36 16.29 -15.02
N PRO A 327 16.00 15.19 -14.60
CA PRO A 327 15.55 13.84 -14.96
C PRO A 327 14.12 13.50 -14.54
N LEU A 328 13.64 14.05 -13.42
CA LEU A 328 12.31 13.74 -12.88
C LEU A 328 11.17 14.28 -13.75
N ALA A 329 11.44 15.25 -14.63
CA ALA A 329 10.47 15.74 -15.62
C ALA A 329 9.98 14.64 -16.59
N PHE A 330 10.71 13.52 -16.69
CA PHE A 330 10.40 12.37 -17.54
C PHE A 330 9.84 11.17 -16.76
N VAL A 331 9.37 11.39 -15.53
CA VAL A 331 8.72 10.38 -14.68
C VAL A 331 7.24 10.75 -14.54
N PRO A 332 6.38 10.31 -15.48
CA PRO A 332 5.05 10.90 -15.68
C PRO A 332 4.02 10.59 -14.59
N LYS A 333 4.32 9.60 -13.72
CA LYS A 333 3.44 9.18 -12.62
C LYS A 333 3.96 9.56 -11.23
N LEU A 334 5.10 10.26 -11.13
CA LEU A 334 5.68 10.61 -9.83
C LEU A 334 4.71 11.48 -9.02
N ARG A 335 4.25 10.96 -7.89
CA ARG A 335 3.23 11.57 -7.02
C ARG A 335 3.82 12.06 -5.70
N SER A 336 4.74 11.30 -5.12
CA SER A 336 5.39 11.59 -3.85
C SER A 336 6.90 11.67 -4.02
N LEU A 337 7.51 12.73 -3.50
CA LEU A 337 8.95 12.97 -3.58
C LEU A 337 9.48 13.50 -2.25
N ASP A 338 10.49 12.83 -1.71
CA ASP A 338 11.25 13.30 -0.54
C ASP A 338 12.65 13.73 -0.96
N LEU A 339 12.98 15.01 -0.70
CA LEU A 339 14.26 15.66 -0.95
C LEU A 339 14.86 16.23 0.35
N SER A 340 14.41 15.80 1.52
CA SER A 340 14.95 16.24 2.80
C SER A 340 16.46 16.04 2.89
N GLU A 341 17.16 17.05 3.40
CA GLU A 341 18.61 17.01 3.63
C GLU A 341 19.40 16.72 2.33
N THR A 342 18.91 17.20 1.19
CA THR A 342 19.64 17.24 -0.10
C THR A 342 20.20 18.64 -0.37
N ALA A 343 21.07 18.77 -1.37
CA ALA A 343 21.67 20.05 -1.76
C ALA A 343 20.92 20.76 -2.91
N VAL A 344 19.69 20.34 -3.22
CA VAL A 344 18.87 20.91 -4.32
C VAL A 344 18.59 22.40 -4.09
N GLN A 345 18.80 23.20 -5.14
CA GLN A 345 18.55 24.64 -5.13
C GLN A 345 17.44 25.06 -6.10
N ASP A 346 17.23 24.32 -7.19
CA ASP A 346 16.29 24.65 -8.24
C ASP A 346 15.16 23.62 -8.33
N PHE A 347 13.92 24.07 -8.05
CA PHE A 347 12.71 23.27 -8.16
C PHE A 347 11.96 23.47 -9.49
N ALA A 348 12.45 24.33 -10.40
CA ALA A 348 11.80 24.60 -11.67
C ALA A 348 11.50 23.33 -12.50
N PRO A 349 12.35 22.27 -12.52
CA PRO A 349 12.02 21.02 -13.19
C PRO A 349 10.72 20.36 -12.71
N LEU A 350 10.41 20.46 -11.42
CA LEU A 350 9.22 19.83 -10.82
C LEU A 350 7.91 20.43 -11.33
N LYS A 351 7.93 21.65 -11.90
CA LYS A 351 6.75 22.26 -12.56
C LYS A 351 6.22 21.42 -13.73
N GLN A 352 7.07 20.61 -14.35
CA GLN A 352 6.69 19.73 -15.46
C GLN A 352 6.06 18.43 -14.98
N VAL A 353 6.31 18.03 -13.73
CA VAL A 353 5.79 16.82 -13.10
C VAL A 353 4.37 17.07 -12.59
N LYS A 354 3.40 17.10 -13.51
CA LYS A 354 1.99 17.44 -13.19
C LYS A 354 1.32 16.45 -12.23
N SER A 355 1.87 15.24 -12.11
CA SER A 355 1.43 14.21 -11.18
C SER A 355 1.87 14.47 -9.73
N LEU A 356 2.86 15.35 -9.48
CA LEU A 356 3.43 15.52 -8.15
C LEU A 356 2.42 16.20 -7.21
N LYS A 357 2.08 15.50 -6.12
CA LYS A 357 1.10 15.92 -5.10
C LYS A 357 1.71 16.11 -3.73
N GLU A 358 2.76 15.36 -3.42
CA GLU A 358 3.35 15.29 -2.10
C GLU A 358 4.84 15.59 -2.22
N LEU A 359 5.31 16.58 -1.47
CA LEU A 359 6.71 16.99 -1.46
C LEU A 359 7.19 17.16 -0.02
N GLU A 360 8.33 16.55 0.29
CA GLU A 360 9.05 16.75 1.53
C GLU A 360 10.42 17.37 1.25
N VAL A 361 10.75 18.43 2.00
CA VAL A 361 11.98 19.20 1.86
C VAL A 361 12.40 19.77 3.22
N SER A 362 13.70 20.00 3.41
CA SER A 362 14.24 20.59 4.62
C SER A 362 15.33 21.62 4.36
N GLY A 363 15.53 22.55 5.30
CA GLY A 363 16.64 23.50 5.26
C GLY A 363 16.57 24.51 4.12
N LEU A 364 15.38 24.96 3.72
CA LEU A 364 15.20 25.84 2.57
C LEU A 364 15.59 27.29 2.86
N GLY A 365 16.24 27.92 1.88
CA GLY A 365 16.42 29.38 1.81
C GLY A 365 15.28 30.10 1.11
N ARG A 366 15.34 31.45 1.11
CA ARG A 366 14.29 32.33 0.55
C ARG A 366 14.01 32.08 -0.94
N GLU A 367 15.05 31.88 -1.75
CA GLU A 367 14.86 31.64 -3.19
C GLU A 367 14.29 30.24 -3.46
N GLN A 368 14.69 29.23 -2.68
CA GLN A 368 14.09 27.89 -2.79
C GLN A 368 12.60 27.89 -2.40
N LEU A 369 12.21 28.62 -1.36
CA LEU A 369 10.80 28.79 -0.98
C LEU A 369 9.98 29.45 -2.10
N ARG A 370 10.56 30.42 -2.82
CA ARG A 370 9.90 31.02 -4.00
C ARG A 370 9.71 30.02 -5.13
N GLY A 371 10.73 29.24 -5.46
CA GLY A 371 10.61 28.20 -6.49
C GLY A 371 9.59 27.13 -6.10
N LEU A 372 9.53 26.77 -4.82
CA LEU A 372 8.56 25.82 -4.28
C LEU A 372 7.12 26.34 -4.39
N ALA A 373 6.89 27.62 -4.11
CA ALA A 373 5.57 28.25 -4.20
C ALA A 373 4.94 28.21 -5.61
N GLU A 374 5.75 27.99 -6.65
CA GLU A 374 5.27 27.88 -8.03
C GLU A 374 4.76 26.46 -8.38
N LEU A 375 4.89 25.49 -7.47
CA LEU A 375 4.45 24.11 -7.64
C LEU A 375 2.96 23.96 -7.32
N ALA A 376 2.12 24.56 -8.16
CA ALA A 376 0.66 24.61 -7.96
C ALA A 376 -0.05 23.23 -7.90
N SER A 377 0.60 22.13 -8.27
CA SER A 377 0.00 20.78 -8.19
C SER A 377 0.01 20.16 -6.79
N LEU A 378 0.80 20.73 -5.85
CA LEU A 378 0.99 20.18 -4.52
C LEU A 378 -0.29 20.24 -3.68
N GLU A 379 -0.59 19.11 -3.03
CA GLU A 379 -1.70 18.92 -2.11
C GLU A 379 -1.20 18.65 -0.68
N LYS A 380 0.00 18.08 -0.54
CA LYS A 380 0.71 17.89 0.73
C LYS A 380 2.13 18.46 0.64
N LEU A 381 2.52 19.20 1.66
CA LEU A 381 3.88 19.72 1.80
C LEU A 381 4.37 19.46 3.22
N THR A 382 5.57 18.88 3.32
CA THR A 382 6.31 18.74 4.57
C THR A 382 7.56 19.61 4.50
N LEU A 383 7.70 20.53 5.46
CA LEU A 383 8.83 21.45 5.56
C LEU A 383 9.54 21.26 6.90
N ALA A 384 10.84 20.99 6.87
CA ALA A 384 11.64 20.89 8.09
C ALA A 384 12.75 21.94 8.19
N GLY A 385 13.13 22.29 9.43
CA GLY A 385 14.33 23.07 9.72
C GLY A 385 14.24 24.55 9.37
N LEU A 386 13.07 25.17 9.54
CA LEU A 386 12.90 26.62 9.40
C LEU A 386 13.28 27.33 10.70
N ALA A 387 14.24 28.25 10.64
CA ALA A 387 14.70 29.02 11.79
C ALA A 387 13.94 30.36 11.94
N SER A 388 14.07 30.98 13.11
CA SER A 388 13.52 32.31 13.39
C SER A 388 13.99 33.35 12.37
N GLY A 389 13.07 34.21 11.90
CA GLY A 389 13.36 35.20 10.86
C GLY A 389 12.97 34.75 9.44
N ALA A 390 12.51 33.51 9.28
CA ALA A 390 12.02 32.99 8.01
C ALA A 390 10.59 33.42 7.65
N GLU A 391 9.90 34.19 8.51
CA GLU A 391 8.49 34.57 8.36
C GLU A 391 8.21 35.24 6.99
N GLU A 392 9.04 36.22 6.59
CA GLU A 392 8.89 36.88 5.29
C GLU A 392 9.11 35.90 4.12
N ALA A 393 9.99 34.92 4.31
CA ALA A 393 10.32 33.96 3.27
C ALA A 393 9.21 32.92 3.07
N VAL A 394 8.48 32.54 4.12
CA VAL A 394 7.39 31.55 4.05
C VAL A 394 6.06 32.15 3.62
N GLU A 395 5.89 33.47 3.59
CA GLU A 395 4.70 34.15 3.05
C GLU A 395 4.36 33.70 1.61
N VAL A 396 5.38 33.37 0.82
CA VAL A 396 5.20 32.91 -0.57
C VAL A 396 4.45 31.57 -0.66
N LEU A 397 4.44 30.77 0.40
CA LEU A 397 3.73 29.48 0.44
C LEU A 397 2.22 29.64 0.34
N GLY A 398 1.68 30.83 0.64
CA GLY A 398 0.27 31.16 0.38
C GLY A 398 -0.14 31.03 -1.09
N GLN A 399 0.80 30.96 -2.04
CA GLN A 399 0.52 30.74 -3.45
C GLN A 399 0.12 29.29 -3.78
N LEU A 400 0.36 28.35 -2.86
CA LEU A 400 0.00 26.94 -3.01
C LEU A 400 -1.50 26.73 -2.75
N VAL A 401 -2.33 27.25 -3.65
CA VAL A 401 -3.79 27.26 -3.48
C VAL A 401 -4.43 25.87 -3.41
N ASN A 402 -3.75 24.82 -3.88
CA ASN A 402 -4.22 23.44 -3.82
C ASN A 402 -3.75 22.69 -2.57
N LEU A 403 -2.95 23.32 -1.71
CA LEU A 403 -2.40 22.69 -0.51
C LEU A 403 -3.51 22.39 0.49
N ARG A 404 -3.63 21.12 0.86
CA ARG A 404 -4.62 20.60 1.82
C ARG A 404 -3.97 20.18 3.13
N THR A 405 -2.74 19.69 3.06
CA THR A 405 -1.98 19.25 4.24
C THR A 405 -0.64 19.96 4.29
N LEU A 406 -0.34 20.59 5.42
CA LEU A 406 0.97 21.16 5.71
C LEU A 406 1.53 20.53 6.98
N GLU A 407 2.73 19.95 6.87
CA GLU A 407 3.48 19.41 8.00
C GLU A 407 4.72 20.29 8.21
N LEU A 408 4.91 20.81 9.42
CA LEU A 408 6.07 21.60 9.81
C LEU A 408 6.84 20.84 10.89
N GLU A 409 8.11 20.52 10.61
CA GLU A 409 8.98 19.79 11.52
C GLU A 409 10.20 20.62 11.94
N GLU A 410 10.55 20.61 13.23
CA GLU A 410 11.74 21.33 13.72
C GLU A 410 11.75 22.83 13.32
N VAL A 411 10.56 23.44 13.35
CA VAL A 411 10.36 24.84 12.92
C VAL A 411 10.31 25.77 14.12
N SER A 412 11.04 26.88 14.05
CA SER A 412 10.97 27.98 15.01
C SER A 412 10.50 29.27 14.33
N LEU A 413 9.25 29.66 14.58
CA LEU A 413 8.65 30.87 14.02
C LEU A 413 8.00 31.72 15.10
N SER A 414 7.97 33.02 14.88
CA SER A 414 7.28 33.96 15.78
C SER A 414 5.76 33.83 15.63
N ASN A 415 5.27 33.50 14.43
CA ASN A 415 3.84 33.36 14.15
C ASN A 415 3.58 32.47 12.91
N LEU A 416 2.31 32.17 12.66
CA LEU A 416 1.81 31.40 11.51
C LEU A 416 0.89 32.23 10.58
N GLU A 417 1.04 33.56 10.53
CA GLU A 417 0.11 34.41 9.76
C GLU A 417 0.05 34.07 8.28
N PHE A 418 1.16 33.61 7.68
CA PHE A 418 1.20 33.19 6.27
C PHE A 418 0.16 32.11 5.91
N LEU A 419 -0.26 31.27 6.87
CA LEU A 419 -1.26 30.23 6.63
C LEU A 419 -2.63 30.79 6.24
N ARG A 420 -2.93 32.04 6.59
CA ARG A 420 -4.18 32.70 6.21
C ARG A 420 -4.34 32.85 4.69
N ASN A 421 -3.23 32.76 3.96
CA ASN A 421 -3.21 32.79 2.50
C ASN A 421 -3.39 31.40 1.87
N CYS A 422 -3.57 30.33 2.66
CA CYS A 422 -3.77 28.95 2.18
C CYS A 422 -5.26 28.55 2.32
N PRO A 423 -6.16 28.94 1.38
CA PRO A 423 -7.61 28.84 1.58
C PRO A 423 -8.16 27.42 1.67
N ASN A 424 -7.45 26.44 1.10
CA ASN A 424 -7.87 25.04 1.05
C ASN A 424 -7.15 24.16 2.08
N LEU A 425 -6.42 24.77 3.03
CA LEU A 425 -5.67 24.03 4.03
C LEU A 425 -6.62 23.36 5.03
N GLN A 426 -6.59 22.03 5.07
CA GLN A 426 -7.51 21.19 5.85
C GLN A 426 -6.84 20.54 7.05
N ARG A 427 -5.55 20.24 6.94
CA ARG A 427 -4.76 19.59 7.99
C ARG A 427 -3.45 20.33 8.19
N VAL A 428 -3.14 20.63 9.45
CA VAL A 428 -1.83 21.13 9.86
C VAL A 428 -1.24 20.15 10.86
N LYS A 429 0.01 19.73 10.64
CA LYS A 429 0.77 18.99 11.64
C LYS A 429 2.00 19.79 12.03
N LEU A 430 2.24 19.89 13.34
CA LEU A 430 3.41 20.51 13.91
C LEU A 430 4.16 19.47 14.71
N LYS A 431 5.41 19.25 14.35
CA LYS A 431 6.30 18.29 15.00
C LYS A 431 7.56 18.98 15.49
N ASP A 432 7.92 18.74 16.75
CA ASP A 432 9.17 19.23 17.35
C ASP A 432 9.42 20.73 17.10
N SER A 433 8.33 21.52 17.09
CA SER A 433 8.33 22.91 16.64
C SER A 433 8.04 23.88 17.78
N ALA A 434 8.60 25.07 17.69
CA ALA A 434 8.47 26.15 18.67
C ALA A 434 7.89 27.40 18.00
N ILE A 435 6.59 27.64 18.18
CA ILE A 435 5.88 28.76 17.58
C ILE A 435 5.33 29.67 18.68
N GLN A 436 5.71 30.96 18.65
CA GLN A 436 5.33 31.91 19.71
C GLN A 436 3.87 32.35 19.62
N ASP A 437 3.28 32.35 18.43
CA ASP A 437 1.89 32.73 18.21
C ASP A 437 1.21 31.82 17.17
N ALA A 438 0.35 30.93 17.67
CA ALA A 438 -0.44 30.03 16.85
C ALA A 438 -1.87 30.54 16.56
N SER A 439 -2.22 31.78 16.94
CA SER A 439 -3.59 32.30 16.85
C SER A 439 -4.13 32.35 15.42
N ALA A 440 -3.25 32.47 14.41
CA ALA A 440 -3.60 32.42 12.99
C ALA A 440 -4.35 31.11 12.61
N LEU A 441 -4.04 29.98 13.26
CA LEU A 441 -4.70 28.70 13.01
C LEU A 441 -6.20 28.76 13.34
N ALA A 442 -6.60 29.58 14.31
CA ALA A 442 -8.00 29.75 14.67
C ALA A 442 -8.81 30.45 13.58
N MET A 443 -8.15 31.19 12.68
CA MET A 443 -8.79 32.00 11.64
C MET A 443 -8.95 31.25 10.30
N LEU A 444 -8.43 30.03 10.19
CA LEU A 444 -8.48 29.26 8.94
C LEU A 444 -9.84 28.59 8.77
N GLU A 445 -10.65 29.05 7.82
CA GLU A 445 -12.03 28.58 7.63
C GLU A 445 -12.14 27.12 7.15
N SER A 446 -11.08 26.59 6.54
CA SER A 446 -11.03 25.22 6.00
C SER A 446 -10.27 24.23 6.90
N LEU A 447 -9.69 24.67 8.02
CA LEU A 447 -8.84 23.80 8.85
C LEU A 447 -9.71 22.85 9.69
N HIS A 448 -9.66 21.56 9.40
CA HIS A 448 -10.46 20.52 10.08
C HIS A 448 -9.66 19.77 11.15
N SER A 449 -8.35 19.62 10.94
CA SER A 449 -7.50 18.76 11.75
C SER A 449 -6.18 19.46 12.10
N LEU A 450 -5.82 19.41 13.38
CA LEU A 450 -4.53 19.88 13.89
C LEU A 450 -3.84 18.74 14.66
N GLU A 451 -2.60 18.42 14.31
CA GLU A 451 -1.81 17.43 15.04
C GLU A 451 -0.56 18.10 15.62
N LEU A 452 -0.36 17.95 16.93
CA LEU A 452 0.75 18.52 17.67
C LEU A 452 1.53 17.37 18.31
N SER A 453 2.79 17.22 17.92
CA SER A 453 3.73 16.28 18.54
C SER A 453 5.02 17.02 18.89
N GLY A 454 5.56 16.82 20.09
CA GLY A 454 6.81 17.49 20.48
C GLY A 454 6.75 19.03 20.48
N CYS A 455 5.56 19.63 20.60
CA CYS A 455 5.36 21.09 20.56
C CYS A 455 4.94 21.65 21.94
N PRO A 456 5.76 21.56 23.00
CA PRO A 456 5.34 21.87 24.38
C PRO A 456 5.05 23.36 24.61
N ASN A 457 5.65 24.27 23.82
CA ASN A 457 5.58 25.71 24.02
C ASN A 457 4.87 26.43 22.87
N LEU A 458 3.75 25.88 22.40
CA LEU A 458 2.95 26.51 21.36
C LEU A 458 2.18 27.71 21.94
N GLY A 459 2.61 28.93 21.60
CA GLY A 459 2.09 30.15 22.20
C GLY A 459 0.71 30.55 21.65
N LYS A 460 -0.09 31.19 22.54
CA LYS A 460 -1.49 31.57 22.30
C LYS A 460 -2.39 30.41 21.87
N LEU A 461 -2.11 29.21 22.35
CA LEU A 461 -2.89 28.02 22.00
C LEU A 461 -4.37 28.15 22.37
N GLU A 462 -4.67 28.86 23.45
CA GLU A 462 -6.04 29.15 23.92
C GLU A 462 -6.91 29.87 22.89
N GLU A 463 -6.31 30.57 21.93
CA GLU A 463 -7.02 31.26 20.86
C GLU A 463 -7.69 30.30 19.87
N LEU A 464 -7.26 29.03 19.81
CA LEU A 464 -7.88 28.00 18.98
C LEU A 464 -9.37 27.79 19.31
N GLY A 465 -9.81 28.10 20.53
CA GLY A 465 -11.24 28.05 20.90
C GLY A 465 -12.15 28.94 20.04
N LYS A 466 -11.58 29.93 19.33
CA LYS A 466 -12.30 30.79 18.38
C LYS A 466 -12.47 30.16 16.99
N SER A 467 -11.80 29.04 16.70
CA SER A 467 -11.92 28.37 15.42
C SER A 467 -13.35 27.91 15.19
N THR A 468 -13.90 28.18 14.00
CA THR A 468 -15.23 27.71 13.57
C THR A 468 -15.16 26.40 12.78
N SER A 469 -13.97 26.00 12.32
CA SER A 469 -13.77 24.91 11.37
C SER A 469 -13.17 23.65 11.99
N LEU A 470 -12.32 23.80 13.02
CA LEU A 470 -11.59 22.69 13.63
C LEU A 470 -12.57 21.64 14.17
N ARG A 471 -12.27 20.37 13.88
CA ARG A 471 -13.07 19.21 14.29
C ARG A 471 -12.26 18.20 15.08
N LYS A 472 -10.98 18.05 14.76
CA LYS A 472 -10.07 17.09 15.41
C LYS A 472 -8.77 17.74 15.81
N ILE A 473 -8.33 17.48 17.04
CA ILE A 473 -7.04 17.91 17.55
C ILE A 473 -6.34 16.73 18.20
N THR A 474 -5.16 16.37 17.70
CA THR A 474 -4.23 15.45 18.35
C THR A 474 -3.20 16.30 19.08
N ALA A 475 -3.06 16.15 20.39
CA ALA A 475 -2.18 16.99 21.20
C ALA A 475 -1.72 16.26 22.47
N SER A 476 -0.79 16.85 23.24
CA SER A 476 -0.44 16.33 24.56
C SER A 476 -1.58 16.52 25.57
N PHE A 477 -1.57 15.77 26.67
CA PHE A 477 -2.60 15.91 27.70
C PHE A 477 -2.70 17.35 28.24
N ALA A 478 -1.57 18.02 28.47
CA ALA A 478 -1.55 19.41 28.94
C ALA A 478 -2.24 20.38 27.96
N GLN A 479 -2.02 20.18 26.66
CA GLN A 479 -2.67 20.98 25.61
C GLN A 479 -4.16 20.66 25.49
N PHE A 480 -4.53 19.37 25.59
CA PHE A 480 -5.92 18.94 25.68
C PHE A 480 -6.63 19.59 26.88
N ALA A 481 -6.05 19.52 28.08
CA ALA A 481 -6.61 20.09 29.31
C ALA A 481 -6.83 21.61 29.19
N LEU A 482 -5.94 22.32 28.47
CA LEU A 482 -6.09 23.75 28.18
C LEU A 482 -7.26 24.05 27.23
N LEU A 483 -7.51 23.17 26.26
CA LEU A 483 -8.40 23.39 25.12
C LEU A 483 -9.81 22.80 25.27
N LYS A 484 -9.96 21.71 26.02
CA LYS A 484 -11.19 20.90 26.06
C LYS A 484 -12.48 21.68 26.36
N ASP A 485 -12.40 22.76 27.13
CA ASP A 485 -13.54 23.59 27.54
C ASP A 485 -13.59 24.95 26.79
N ARG A 486 -12.75 25.15 25.76
CA ARG A 486 -12.61 26.43 25.04
C ARG A 486 -13.47 26.55 23.79
N PHE A 487 -14.01 25.44 23.31
CA PHE A 487 -14.85 25.40 22.12
C PHE A 487 -16.32 25.41 22.52
N ASP A 488 -17.14 26.08 21.73
CA ASP A 488 -18.61 26.09 21.84
C ASP A 488 -19.26 24.81 21.31
N ARG A 489 -18.45 23.91 20.75
CA ARG A 489 -18.82 22.61 20.18
C ARG A 489 -17.85 21.53 20.63
N LYS A 490 -18.27 20.27 20.53
CA LYS A 490 -17.39 19.12 20.80
C LYS A 490 -16.28 19.04 19.75
N ILE A 491 -15.04 18.92 20.20
CA ILE A 491 -13.86 18.66 19.38
C ILE A 491 -13.40 17.22 19.63
N ASP A 492 -13.03 16.51 18.56
CA ASP A 492 -12.44 15.18 18.64
C ASP A 492 -11.00 15.25 19.16
N PHE A 493 -10.80 14.70 20.36
CA PHE A 493 -9.51 14.47 21.01
C PHE A 493 -9.28 12.97 21.24
N SER A 494 -9.75 12.10 20.36
CA SER A 494 -9.61 10.64 20.46
C SER A 494 -8.16 10.15 20.48
N THR A 495 -7.20 11.02 20.21
CA THR A 495 -5.78 10.70 20.12
C THR A 495 -5.00 11.74 20.90
N ILE A 496 -4.27 11.29 21.94
CA ILE A 496 -3.37 12.11 22.74
C ILE A 496 -1.94 11.66 22.47
N THR A 497 -1.00 12.60 22.38
CA THR A 497 0.43 12.31 22.21
C THR A 497 1.15 12.26 23.56
N GLY A 498 2.16 11.39 23.67
CA GLY A 498 2.95 11.23 24.89
C GLY A 498 2.29 10.30 25.91
N SER A 499 2.90 10.20 27.09
CA SER A 499 2.38 9.41 28.21
C SER A 499 1.41 10.21 29.06
N MET A 500 0.36 9.55 29.56
CA MET A 500 -0.55 10.06 30.58
C MET A 500 -0.37 9.27 31.87
N THR A 501 -0.64 9.91 33.00
CA THR A 501 -0.83 9.25 34.29
C THR A 501 -2.24 8.66 34.39
N ASP A 502 -2.45 7.71 35.32
CA ASP A 502 -3.77 7.09 35.54
C ASP A 502 -4.87 8.15 35.79
N GLU A 503 -4.55 9.22 36.53
CA GLU A 503 -5.48 10.32 36.80
C GLU A 503 -5.83 11.12 35.53
N GLU A 504 -4.85 11.35 34.65
CA GLU A 504 -5.04 12.05 33.39
C GLU A 504 -5.88 11.21 32.42
N ASP A 505 -5.64 9.90 32.38
CA ASP A 505 -6.43 8.94 31.61
C ASP A 505 -7.91 8.99 32.02
N GLU A 506 -8.22 8.98 33.32
CA GLU A 506 -9.59 9.07 33.81
C GLU A 506 -10.30 10.35 33.31
N ILE A 507 -9.61 11.49 33.36
CA ILE A 507 -10.12 12.78 32.88
C ILE A 507 -10.40 12.73 31.37
N TRP A 508 -9.46 12.20 30.60
CA TRP A 508 -9.57 12.09 29.16
C TRP A 508 -10.71 11.14 28.74
N TYR A 509 -10.81 9.96 29.36
CA TYR A 509 -11.90 9.02 29.12
C TYR A 509 -13.27 9.61 29.47
N ALA A 510 -13.36 10.44 30.52
CA ALA A 510 -14.60 11.13 30.87
C ALA A 510 -15.04 12.09 29.77
N TYR A 511 -14.10 12.84 29.17
CA TYR A 511 -14.38 13.74 28.04
C TYR A 511 -14.84 12.97 26.79
N LEU A 512 -14.23 11.82 26.48
CA LEU A 512 -14.64 11.04 25.30
C LEU A 512 -16.08 10.52 25.43
N LYS A 513 -16.52 10.19 26.64
CA LYS A 513 -17.86 9.68 26.96
C LYS A 513 -18.95 10.76 27.01
N SER A 514 -18.60 12.02 27.27
CA SER A 514 -19.52 13.17 27.27
C SER A 514 -19.79 13.65 25.84
#